data_AF-A0A661M6R2-F1
#
_entry.id   AF-A0A661M6R2-F1
#
_cell.length_a   1.000
_cell.length_b   1.000
_cell.length_c   1.000
_cell.angle_alpha   90.00
_cell.angle_beta   90.00
_cell.angle_gamma   90.00
#
_symmetry.space_group_name_H-M   'P 1'
#
loop_
_entity.id
_entity.type
_entity.pdbx_description
1 polymer ?
#
loop_
_entity_poly.entity_id
_entity_poly.type
_entity_poly.pdbx_seq_one_letter_code
_entity_poly.pdbx_strand_id
1 'polypeptide(L)'
;ILGLAGLIFGIWIGTLFLKGGYNLGRTEKTYTSVGWLLPLIMLGFLVLRIMFPPAEGQAQSGVLFYSLKGPGAMHAPLAISLIIGLAIGFLAQRSRFCTMGALRDLILFRQTHLFMGFITLVVLAFLTNLILKQFHPGFANQPVAHTMHVWNFGGMVLAGLAFALAGGCPGRQLFLAGEGDGDAAVFVLGMVVGAGFAHNFGLASSPKGVGPHGVAAVIIGLLVCLFIGFTMRKKSA
;
A
#
# COMPACT_ATOMS: atom_id res chain seq x y z
N ILE A 1 11.36 -1.66 -12.84
CA ILE A 1 11.03 -2.80 -13.72
C ILE A 1 10.82 -4.07 -12.91
N LEU A 2 11.85 -4.61 -12.23
CA LEU A 2 11.71 -5.87 -11.49
C LEU A 2 10.69 -5.81 -10.34
N GLY A 3 10.54 -4.68 -9.66
CA GLY A 3 9.46 -4.50 -8.69
C GLY A 3 8.06 -4.58 -9.30
N LEU A 4 7.85 -4.02 -10.50
CA LEU A 4 6.57 -4.14 -11.22
C LEU A 4 6.32 -5.59 -11.66
N ALA A 5 7.36 -6.26 -12.18
CA ALA A 5 7.27 -7.68 -12.55
C ALA A 5 6.93 -8.54 -11.33
N GLY A 6 7.55 -8.27 -10.17
CA GLY A 6 7.25 -8.94 -8.91
C GLY A 6 5.80 -8.71 -8.47
N LEU A 7 5.31 -7.47 -8.52
CA LEU A 7 3.93 -7.15 -8.19
C LEU A 7 2.94 -7.93 -9.07
N ILE A 8 3.16 -7.94 -10.38
CA ILE A 8 2.32 -8.67 -11.34
C ILE A 8 2.37 -10.16 -11.04
N PHE A 9 3.55 -10.73 -10.79
CA PHE A 9 3.72 -12.14 -10.48
C PHE A 9 3.03 -12.54 -9.16
N GLY A 10 3.14 -11.72 -8.11
CA GLY A 10 2.44 -11.93 -6.85
C GLY A 10 0.92 -11.90 -7.00
N ILE A 11 0.40 -10.91 -7.75
CA ILE A 11 -1.03 -10.83 -8.06
C ILE A 11 -1.47 -12.05 -8.87
N TRP A 12 -0.67 -12.47 -9.86
CA TRP A 12 -0.94 -13.66 -10.65
C TRP A 12 -1.07 -14.91 -9.77
N ILE A 13 -0.15 -15.15 -8.83
CA ILE A 13 -0.28 -16.24 -7.85
C ILE A 13 -1.59 -16.11 -7.06
N GLY A 14 -1.90 -14.92 -6.56
CA GLY A 14 -3.16 -14.65 -5.87
C GLY A 14 -4.39 -14.98 -6.71
N THR A 15 -4.37 -14.68 -8.01
CA THR A 15 -5.45 -15.05 -8.93
C THR A 15 -5.63 -16.56 -9.08
N LEU A 16 -4.56 -17.36 -8.97
CA LEU A 16 -4.66 -18.82 -8.97
C LEU A 16 -5.37 -19.34 -7.72
N PHE A 17 -5.12 -18.74 -6.56
CA PHE A 17 -5.87 -19.06 -5.33
C PHE A 17 -7.36 -18.69 -5.46
N LEU A 18 -7.67 -17.51 -6.02
CA LEU A 18 -9.04 -17.08 -6.27
C LEU A 18 -9.77 -18.03 -7.24
N LYS A 19 -9.12 -18.44 -8.34
CA LYS A 19 -9.65 -19.49 -9.24
C LYS A 19 -9.83 -20.83 -8.52
N GLY A 20 -8.93 -21.13 -7.60
CA GLY A 20 -8.90 -22.37 -6.82
C GLY A 20 -9.87 -22.43 -5.64
N GLY A 21 -10.80 -21.48 -5.51
CA GLY A 21 -11.83 -21.49 -4.47
C GLY A 21 -11.51 -20.69 -3.20
N TYR A 22 -10.44 -19.89 -3.19
CA TYR A 22 -10.24 -18.86 -2.16
C TYR A 22 -11.34 -17.80 -2.28
N ASN A 23 -11.98 -17.47 -1.17
CA ASN A 23 -13.03 -16.46 -1.13
C ASN A 23 -12.87 -15.59 0.12
N LEU A 24 -13.08 -14.28 -0.05
CA LEU A 24 -12.96 -13.27 1.02
C LEU A 24 -14.13 -13.28 2.01
N GLY A 25 -15.09 -14.19 1.84
CA GLY A 25 -16.32 -14.21 2.64
C GLY A 25 -17.48 -13.51 1.93
N ARG A 26 -18.58 -13.31 2.65
CA ARG A 26 -19.73 -12.50 2.20
C ARG A 26 -19.67 -11.17 2.91
N THR A 27 -20.02 -10.10 2.21
CA THR A 27 -20.23 -8.79 2.84
C THR A 27 -21.51 -8.86 3.67
N GLU A 28 -21.38 -8.65 4.97
CA GLU A 28 -22.51 -8.61 5.91
C GLU A 28 -22.67 -7.18 6.45
N LYS A 29 -23.92 -6.76 6.65
CA LYS A 29 -24.18 -5.45 7.27
C LYS A 29 -23.83 -5.52 8.75
N THR A 30 -23.00 -4.57 9.19
CA THR A 30 -22.62 -4.42 10.59
C THR A 30 -23.10 -3.06 11.14
N TYR A 31 -22.74 -2.76 12.39
CA TYR A 31 -23.04 -1.50 13.04
C TYR A 31 -22.38 -0.32 12.33
N THR A 32 -23.09 0.79 12.22
CA THR A 32 -22.58 2.02 11.60
C THR A 32 -21.31 2.54 12.26
N SER A 33 -21.16 2.32 13.58
CA SER A 33 -19.97 2.68 14.36
C SER A 33 -18.67 2.11 13.79
N VAL A 34 -18.70 0.94 13.14
CA VAL A 34 -17.52 0.33 12.51
C VAL A 34 -16.97 1.23 11.40
N GLY A 35 -17.85 1.86 10.61
CA GLY A 35 -17.44 2.77 9.54
C GLY A 35 -16.85 4.08 10.03
N TRP A 36 -17.16 4.49 11.27
CA TRP A 36 -16.59 5.70 11.88
C TRP A 36 -15.20 5.46 12.49
N LEU A 37 -14.83 4.21 12.75
CA LEU A 37 -13.65 3.88 13.55
C LEU A 37 -12.34 4.37 12.90
N LEU A 38 -12.11 4.05 11.63
CA LEU A 38 -10.89 4.51 10.93
C LEU A 38 -10.87 6.04 10.74
N PRO A 39 -11.93 6.71 10.25
CA PRO A 39 -11.95 8.17 10.17
C PRO A 39 -11.67 8.87 11.50
N LEU A 40 -12.25 8.39 12.61
CA LEU A 40 -12.01 8.97 13.93
C LEU A 40 -10.57 8.77 14.41
N ILE A 41 -9.96 7.61 14.14
CA ILE A 41 -8.54 7.37 14.43
C ILE A 41 -7.65 8.33 13.62
N MET A 42 -7.94 8.51 12.32
CA MET A 42 -7.18 9.42 11.46
C MET A 42 -7.35 10.88 11.88
N LEU A 43 -8.56 11.28 12.31
CA LEU A 43 -8.80 12.59 12.92
C LEU A 43 -8.02 12.75 14.23
N GLY A 44 -7.94 11.70 15.06
CA GLY A 44 -7.08 11.68 16.24
C GLY A 44 -5.61 11.94 15.92
N PHE A 45 -5.07 11.26 14.90
CA PHE A 45 -3.70 11.52 14.42
C PHE A 45 -3.52 12.92 13.86
N LEU A 46 -4.53 13.47 13.16
CA LEU A 46 -4.51 14.84 12.68
C LEU A 46 -4.49 15.86 13.83
N VAL A 47 -5.29 15.65 14.88
CA VAL A 47 -5.31 16.49 16.08
C VAL A 47 -3.96 16.44 16.79
N LEU A 48 -3.38 15.24 16.98
CA LEU A 48 -2.04 15.09 17.54
C LEU A 48 -0.98 15.84 16.73
N ARG A 49 -1.07 15.78 15.39
CA ARG A 49 -0.14 16.48 14.49
C ARG A 49 -0.25 18.01 14.61
N ILE A 50 -1.44 18.54 14.90
CA ILE A 50 -1.68 19.98 15.10
C ILE A 50 -1.20 20.43 16.49
N MET A 51 -1.44 19.62 17.53
CA MET A 51 -1.03 19.93 18.90
C MET A 51 0.50 19.86 19.09
N PHE A 52 1.16 18.92 18.42
CA PHE A 52 2.60 18.69 18.54
C PHE A 52 3.28 18.89 17.19
N PRO A 53 3.39 20.14 16.68
CA PRO A 53 4.05 20.40 15.40
C PRO A 53 5.54 20.04 15.46
N PRO A 54 6.19 19.79 14.29
CA PRO A 54 7.61 19.43 14.25
C PRO A 54 8.39 20.71 14.57
N ALA A 55 9.11 20.71 15.68
CA ALA A 55 10.03 21.79 16.00
C ALA A 55 11.33 21.59 15.21
N GLU A 56 11.88 22.68 14.67
CA GLU A 56 13.11 22.62 13.88
C GLU A 56 14.26 21.98 14.66
N GLY A 57 14.84 20.91 14.11
CA GLY A 57 15.98 20.20 14.70
C GLY A 57 15.65 19.25 15.87
N GLN A 58 14.40 19.16 16.33
CA GLN A 58 14.01 18.24 17.39
C GLN A 58 13.42 16.96 16.82
N ALA A 59 13.99 15.81 17.17
CA ALA A 59 13.49 14.49 16.78
C ALA A 59 12.17 14.12 17.49
N GLN A 60 11.74 14.92 18.46
CA GLN A 60 10.55 14.66 19.26
C GLN A 60 9.84 15.98 19.56
N SER A 61 8.52 16.00 19.37
CA SER A 61 7.64 17.07 19.84
C SER A 61 6.56 16.42 20.69
N GLY A 62 6.65 16.59 22.01
CA GLY A 62 5.78 15.91 22.98
C GLY A 62 5.82 14.39 22.83
N VAL A 63 4.70 13.81 22.36
CA VAL A 63 4.51 12.35 22.19
C VAL A 63 4.91 11.87 20.78
N LEU A 64 5.06 12.77 19.80
CA LEU A 64 5.35 12.40 18.41
C LEU A 64 6.86 12.40 18.13
N PHE A 65 7.34 11.30 17.57
CA PHE A 65 8.69 11.17 17.01
C PHE A 65 8.69 11.58 15.55
N TYR A 66 9.56 12.53 15.20
CA TYR A 66 9.69 13.05 13.85
C TYR A 66 10.96 12.54 13.18
N SER A 67 10.82 12.12 11.93
CA SER A 67 11.98 11.77 11.11
C SER A 67 12.68 13.04 10.67
N LEU A 68 13.95 13.21 11.08
CA LEU A 68 14.75 14.38 10.69
C LEU A 68 15.30 14.29 9.26
N LYS A 69 15.40 13.07 8.71
CA LYS A 69 15.95 12.79 7.38
C LYS A 69 15.11 11.74 6.66
N GLY A 70 15.26 11.69 5.33
CA GLY A 70 14.60 10.68 4.49
C GLY A 70 13.15 11.03 4.12
N PRO A 71 12.41 10.08 3.52
CA PRO A 71 11.10 10.33 2.92
C PRO A 71 10.05 10.77 3.95
N GLY A 72 10.13 10.30 5.20
CA GLY A 72 9.20 10.70 6.25
C GLY A 72 9.34 12.15 6.71
N ALA A 73 10.47 12.80 6.43
CA ALA A 73 10.70 14.23 6.70
C ALA A 73 10.16 15.13 5.57
N MET A 74 9.98 14.57 4.37
CA MET A 74 9.53 15.31 3.19
C MET A 74 8.01 15.38 3.17
N HIS A 75 7.45 16.43 3.78
CA HIS A 75 6.01 16.68 3.75
C HIS A 75 5.69 18.04 3.12
N ALA A 76 4.60 18.10 2.36
CA ALA A 76 4.04 19.35 1.89
C ALA A 76 3.35 20.10 3.05
N PRO A 77 2.99 21.38 2.88
CA PRO A 77 2.19 22.10 3.87
C PRO A 77 0.89 21.35 4.18
N LEU A 78 0.58 21.20 5.48
CA LEU A 78 -0.50 20.33 5.96
C LEU A 78 -1.85 20.62 5.29
N ALA A 79 -2.21 21.90 5.14
CA ALA A 79 -3.45 22.32 4.51
C ALA A 79 -3.54 21.89 3.03
N ILE A 80 -2.45 22.03 2.28
CA ILE A 80 -2.39 21.62 0.87
C ILE A 80 -2.54 20.10 0.76
N SER A 81 -1.82 19.34 1.60
CA SER A 81 -1.94 17.89 1.64
C SER A 81 -3.36 17.42 1.98
N LEU A 82 -4.03 18.11 2.91
CA LEU A 82 -5.40 17.76 3.33
C LEU A 82 -6.40 18.03 2.20
N ILE A 83 -6.36 19.21 1.56
CA ILE A 83 -7.26 19.57 0.45
C ILE A 83 -7.08 18.60 -0.72
N ILE A 84 -5.83 18.37 -1.14
CA ILE A 84 -5.52 17.46 -2.24
C ILE A 84 -5.90 16.02 -1.86
N GLY A 85 -5.61 15.58 -0.64
CA GLY A 85 -5.95 14.25 -0.16
C GLY A 85 -7.47 13.99 -0.17
N LEU A 86 -8.27 14.95 0.29
CA LEU A 86 -9.73 14.87 0.24
C LEU A 86 -10.26 14.85 -1.20
N ALA A 87 -9.70 15.70 -2.07
CA ALA A 87 -10.07 15.71 -3.49
C ALA A 87 -9.75 14.37 -4.16
N ILE A 88 -8.53 13.85 -3.99
CA ILE A 88 -8.13 12.55 -4.53
C ILE A 88 -9.02 11.44 -3.94
N GLY A 89 -9.30 11.45 -2.64
CA GLY A 89 -10.19 10.50 -1.99
C GLY A 89 -11.59 10.48 -2.63
N PHE A 90 -12.18 11.65 -2.86
CA PHE A 90 -13.48 11.78 -3.51
C PHE A 90 -13.48 11.25 -4.95
N LEU A 91 -12.46 11.57 -5.76
CA LEU A 91 -12.33 11.06 -7.13
C LEU A 91 -12.07 9.54 -7.14
N ALA A 92 -11.23 9.06 -6.23
CA ALA A 92 -10.83 7.66 -6.15
C ALA A 92 -11.99 6.76 -5.71
N GLN A 93 -12.82 7.23 -4.77
CA GLN A 93 -14.05 6.59 -4.37
C GLN A 93 -14.98 6.32 -5.58
N ARG A 94 -15.21 7.35 -6.41
CA ARG A 94 -16.08 7.24 -7.59
C ARG A 94 -15.51 6.36 -8.69
N SER A 95 -14.21 6.44 -8.94
CA SER A 95 -13.53 5.66 -9.99
C SER A 95 -13.30 4.20 -9.64
N ARG A 96 -13.42 3.83 -8.34
CA ARG A 96 -13.13 2.48 -7.82
C ARG A 96 -11.75 1.95 -8.24
N PHE A 97 -10.80 2.86 -8.48
CA PHE A 97 -9.48 2.55 -9.00
C PHE A 97 -8.73 1.58 -8.07
N CYS A 98 -8.23 0.48 -8.64
CA CYS A 98 -7.47 -0.53 -7.90
C CYS A 98 -6.44 -1.17 -8.83
N THR A 99 -5.15 -1.01 -8.53
CA THR A 99 -4.06 -1.62 -9.31
C THR A 99 -4.14 -3.15 -9.30
N MET A 100 -4.52 -3.74 -8.16
CA MET A 100 -4.73 -5.19 -8.07
C MET A 100 -5.88 -5.64 -8.96
N GLY A 101 -7.02 -4.94 -8.90
CA GLY A 101 -8.18 -5.21 -9.76
C GLY A 101 -7.87 -5.04 -11.24
N ALA A 102 -7.13 -4.00 -11.62
CA ALA A 102 -6.71 -3.75 -13.00
C ALA A 102 -5.88 -4.92 -13.56
N LEU A 103 -4.93 -5.44 -12.78
CA LEU A 103 -4.10 -6.57 -13.19
C LEU A 103 -4.88 -7.89 -13.17
N ARG A 104 -5.69 -8.13 -12.13
CA ARG A 104 -6.54 -9.32 -12.02
C ARG A 104 -7.52 -9.40 -13.19
N ASP A 105 -8.22 -8.31 -13.50
CA ASP A 105 -9.26 -8.29 -14.52
C ASP A 105 -8.65 -8.41 -15.92
N LEU A 106 -7.44 -7.88 -16.13
CA LEU A 106 -6.66 -8.12 -17.35
C LEU A 106 -6.25 -9.59 -17.50
N ILE A 107 -5.75 -10.21 -16.43
CA ILE A 107 -5.28 -11.61 -16.43
C ILE A 107 -6.44 -12.61 -16.56
N LEU A 108 -7.54 -12.37 -15.84
CA LEU A 108 -8.65 -13.32 -15.70
C LEU A 108 -9.73 -13.13 -16.76
N PHE A 109 -10.13 -11.88 -17.01
CA PHE A 109 -11.29 -11.54 -17.84
C PHE A 109 -10.89 -10.81 -19.14
N ARG A 110 -9.60 -10.51 -19.33
CA ARG A 110 -9.07 -9.71 -20.46
C ARG A 110 -9.76 -8.35 -20.61
N GLN A 111 -10.23 -7.76 -19.50
CA GLN A 111 -10.85 -6.44 -19.49
C GLN A 111 -9.81 -5.34 -19.28
N THR A 112 -9.79 -4.35 -20.17
CA THR A 112 -8.74 -3.32 -20.19
C THR A 112 -9.13 -2.00 -19.54
N HIS A 113 -10.40 -1.80 -19.16
CA HIS A 113 -10.90 -0.52 -18.65
C HIS A 113 -10.10 0.00 -17.43
N LEU A 114 -9.96 -0.81 -16.38
CA LEU A 114 -9.18 -0.43 -15.19
C LEU A 114 -7.67 -0.38 -15.47
N PHE A 115 -7.19 -1.20 -16.41
CA PHE A 115 -5.79 -1.21 -16.82
C PHE A 115 -5.38 0.06 -17.56
N MET A 116 -6.25 0.61 -18.40
CA MET A 116 -6.04 1.91 -19.05
C MET A 116 -5.91 3.02 -18.01
N GLY A 117 -6.74 3.02 -16.96
CA GLY A 117 -6.59 3.96 -15.85
C GLY A 117 -5.23 3.86 -15.16
N PHE A 118 -4.70 2.64 -15.00
CA PHE A 118 -3.36 2.44 -14.43
C PHE A 118 -2.25 2.98 -15.34
N ILE A 119 -2.35 2.73 -16.65
CA ILE A 119 -1.42 3.31 -17.64
C ILE A 119 -1.49 4.83 -17.62
N THR A 120 -2.69 5.42 -17.61
CA THR A 120 -2.87 6.88 -17.55
C THR A 120 -2.23 7.47 -16.30
N LEU A 121 -2.37 6.83 -15.14
CA LEU A 121 -1.69 7.25 -13.90
C LEU A 121 -0.17 7.26 -14.08
N VAL A 122 0.40 6.20 -14.65
CA VAL A 122 1.85 6.08 -14.87
C VAL A 122 2.36 7.14 -15.85
N VAL A 123 1.64 7.35 -16.96
CA VAL A 123 2.01 8.33 -17.99
C VAL A 123 1.92 9.74 -17.43
N LEU A 124 0.83 10.11 -16.75
CA LEU A 124 0.69 11.43 -16.15
C LEU A 124 1.73 11.65 -15.06
N ALA A 125 1.98 10.67 -14.20
CA ALA A 125 3.03 10.78 -13.19
C ALA A 125 4.41 11.01 -13.84
N PHE A 126 4.72 10.31 -14.93
CA PHE A 126 5.96 10.51 -15.69
C PHE A 126 6.05 11.91 -16.29
N LEU A 127 4.99 12.38 -16.96
CA LEU A 127 4.94 13.72 -17.57
C LEU A 127 5.05 14.81 -16.51
N THR A 128 4.35 14.70 -15.37
CA THR A 128 4.44 15.65 -14.27
C THR A 128 5.87 15.69 -13.69
N ASN A 129 6.52 14.53 -13.49
CA ASN A 129 7.91 14.49 -13.04
C ASN A 129 8.88 15.13 -14.04
N LEU A 130 8.61 15.02 -15.35
CA LEU A 130 9.41 15.66 -16.39
C LEU A 130 9.22 17.19 -16.38
N ILE A 131 7.97 17.66 -16.29
CA ILE A 131 7.63 19.09 -16.22
C ILE A 131 8.25 19.73 -14.97
N LEU A 132 8.18 19.04 -13.83
CA LEU A 132 8.77 19.48 -12.56
C LEU A 132 10.29 19.27 -12.48
N LYS A 133 10.93 18.73 -13.53
CA LYS A 133 12.37 18.40 -13.57
C LYS A 133 12.82 17.47 -12.43
N GLN A 134 11.90 16.66 -11.90
CA GLN A 134 12.14 15.68 -10.83
C GLN A 134 12.51 14.29 -11.39
N PHE A 135 12.39 14.10 -12.70
CA PHE A 135 12.74 12.84 -13.35
C PHE A 135 14.26 12.63 -13.39
N HIS A 136 14.75 11.70 -12.57
CA HIS A 136 16.15 11.27 -12.54
C HIS A 136 16.25 9.84 -13.07
N PRO A 137 16.63 9.63 -14.35
CA PRO A 137 16.78 8.29 -14.89
C PRO A 137 17.97 7.60 -14.23
N GLY A 138 17.73 6.44 -13.60
CA GLY A 138 18.79 5.65 -12.98
C GLY A 138 18.23 4.56 -12.07
N PHE A 139 19.03 3.52 -11.80
CA PHE A 139 18.66 2.43 -10.89
C PHE A 139 19.37 2.51 -9.53
N ALA A 140 20.43 3.31 -9.42
CA ALA A 140 21.17 3.51 -8.18
C ALA A 140 20.70 4.79 -7.46
N ASN A 141 20.76 4.78 -6.12
CA ASN A 141 20.41 5.91 -5.25
C ASN A 141 19.00 6.48 -5.44
N GLN A 142 18.06 5.67 -5.95
CA GLN A 142 16.66 6.08 -6.04
C GLN A 142 16.02 6.13 -4.65
N PRO A 143 15.15 7.11 -4.36
CA PRO A 143 14.48 7.19 -3.06
C PRO A 143 13.72 5.91 -2.76
N VAL A 144 13.87 5.37 -1.55
CA VAL A 144 13.15 4.18 -1.04
C VAL A 144 13.49 2.86 -1.77
N ALA A 145 14.24 2.89 -2.88
CA ALA A 145 14.60 1.71 -3.66
C ALA A 145 16.08 1.35 -3.51
N HIS A 146 16.37 0.05 -3.44
CA HIS A 146 17.74 -0.49 -3.46
C HIS A 146 18.06 -1.15 -4.80
N THR A 147 19.33 -1.41 -5.08
CA THR A 147 19.77 -2.07 -6.32
C THR A 147 19.66 -3.59 -6.28
N MET A 148 19.44 -4.21 -5.12
CA MET A 148 19.27 -5.67 -5.03
C MET A 148 17.99 -6.14 -5.71
N HIS A 149 18.16 -6.57 -6.96
CA HIS A 149 17.12 -6.95 -7.90
C HIS A 149 16.21 -8.10 -7.42
N VAL A 150 16.81 -9.14 -6.82
CA VAL A 150 16.07 -10.31 -6.31
C VAL A 150 15.10 -9.90 -5.19
N TRP A 151 15.56 -9.09 -4.24
CA TRP A 151 14.75 -8.66 -3.10
C TRP A 151 13.70 -7.62 -3.48
N ASN A 152 13.98 -6.77 -4.48
CA ASN A 152 12.96 -5.90 -5.06
C ASN A 152 11.83 -6.71 -5.71
N PHE A 153 12.19 -7.76 -6.45
CA PHE A 153 11.21 -8.67 -7.04
C PHE A 153 10.44 -9.40 -5.93
N GLY A 154 11.12 -10.09 -5.02
CA GLY A 154 10.50 -10.87 -3.94
C GLY A 154 9.61 -10.05 -3.00
N GLY A 155 10.05 -8.86 -2.61
CA GLY A 155 9.24 -7.96 -1.78
C GLY A 155 7.95 -7.52 -2.49
N MET A 156 8.02 -7.26 -3.80
CA MET A 156 6.83 -6.91 -4.57
C MET A 156 5.95 -8.12 -4.90
N VAL A 157 6.51 -9.33 -5.02
CA VAL A 157 5.73 -10.58 -5.07
C VAL A 157 4.92 -10.75 -3.79
N LEU A 158 5.55 -10.56 -2.63
CA LEU A 158 4.86 -10.60 -1.35
C LEU A 158 3.74 -9.55 -1.28
N ALA A 159 4.03 -8.30 -1.64
CA ALA A 159 3.04 -7.24 -1.66
C ALA A 159 1.86 -7.58 -2.59
N GLY A 160 2.13 -8.00 -3.82
CA GLY A 160 1.11 -8.37 -4.80
C GLY A 160 0.24 -9.54 -4.35
N LEU A 161 0.85 -10.56 -3.76
CA LEU A 161 0.15 -11.71 -3.21
C LEU A 161 -0.75 -11.30 -2.03
N ALA A 162 -0.22 -10.54 -1.07
CA ALA A 162 -0.98 -10.05 0.07
C ALA A 162 -2.18 -9.17 -0.37
N PHE A 163 -1.99 -8.29 -1.34
CA PHE A 163 -3.07 -7.45 -1.88
C PHE A 163 -4.15 -8.27 -2.59
N ALA A 164 -3.76 -9.33 -3.31
CA ALA A 164 -4.71 -10.23 -3.94
C ALA A 164 -5.52 -11.02 -2.89
N LEU A 165 -4.87 -11.53 -1.85
CA LEU A 165 -5.52 -12.28 -0.76
C LEU A 165 -6.40 -11.39 0.13
N ALA A 166 -6.10 -10.10 0.23
CA ALA A 166 -6.91 -9.11 0.95
C ALA A 166 -8.04 -8.49 0.10
N GLY A 167 -8.11 -8.81 -1.20
CA GLY A 167 -9.18 -8.32 -2.08
C GLY A 167 -9.02 -6.89 -2.59
N GLY A 168 -7.86 -6.23 -2.35
CA GLY A 168 -7.62 -4.88 -2.84
C GLY A 168 -6.19 -4.40 -2.63
N CYS A 169 -5.76 -3.40 -3.43
CA CYS A 169 -4.49 -2.70 -3.18
C CYS A 169 -4.64 -1.69 -2.02
N PRO A 170 -3.54 -1.22 -1.41
CA PRO A 170 -3.57 -0.31 -0.27
C PRO A 170 -4.46 0.92 -0.46
N GLY A 171 -4.40 1.55 -1.65
CA GLY A 171 -5.25 2.69 -1.97
C GLY A 171 -6.74 2.32 -1.94
N ARG A 172 -7.12 1.19 -2.55
CA ARG A 172 -8.51 0.73 -2.54
C ARG A 172 -9.01 0.45 -1.13
N GLN A 173 -8.16 -0.11 -0.27
CA GLN A 173 -8.51 -0.39 1.13
C GLN A 173 -8.72 0.90 1.94
N LEU A 174 -7.93 1.95 1.68
CA LEU A 174 -8.18 3.28 2.27
C LEU A 174 -9.54 3.85 1.86
N PHE A 175 -9.91 3.71 0.58
CA PHE A 175 -11.20 4.22 0.09
C PHE A 175 -12.37 3.42 0.64
N LEU A 176 -12.29 2.08 0.62
CA LEU A 176 -13.31 1.20 1.18
C LEU A 176 -13.53 1.45 2.68
N ALA A 177 -12.45 1.64 3.43
CA ALA A 177 -12.55 1.95 4.85
C ALA A 177 -13.24 3.31 5.09
N GLY A 178 -13.02 4.30 4.20
CA GLY A 178 -13.75 5.57 4.21
C GLY A 178 -15.23 5.45 3.80
N GLU A 179 -15.59 4.42 3.03
CA GLU A 179 -16.98 4.07 2.69
C GLU A 179 -17.70 3.29 3.80
N GLY A 180 -16.98 2.90 4.85
CA GLY A 180 -17.50 2.19 6.01
C GLY A 180 -17.22 0.68 6.03
N ASP A 181 -16.31 0.19 5.18
CA ASP A 181 -15.87 -1.20 5.19
C ASP A 181 -14.92 -1.48 6.37
N GLY A 182 -15.38 -2.31 7.30
CA GLY A 182 -14.62 -2.68 8.51
C GLY A 182 -13.41 -3.57 8.24
N ASP A 183 -13.49 -4.47 7.26
CA ASP A 183 -12.37 -5.36 6.91
C ASP A 183 -11.24 -4.54 6.28
N ALA A 184 -11.61 -3.58 5.44
CA ALA A 184 -10.68 -2.61 4.87
C ALA A 184 -10.05 -1.73 5.97
N ALA A 185 -10.83 -1.31 6.97
CA ALA A 185 -10.30 -0.55 8.11
C ALA A 185 -9.24 -1.35 8.90
N VAL A 186 -9.50 -2.64 9.16
CA VAL A 186 -8.52 -3.54 9.81
C VAL A 186 -7.27 -3.69 8.95
N PHE A 187 -7.41 -3.83 7.63
CA PHE A 187 -6.28 -3.89 6.72
C PHE A 187 -5.43 -2.62 6.77
N VAL A 188 -6.05 -1.43 6.76
CA VAL A 188 -5.36 -0.15 6.86
C VAL A 188 -4.62 0.00 8.19
N LEU A 189 -5.27 -0.33 9.32
CA LEU A 189 -4.62 -0.31 10.62
C LEU A 189 -3.45 -1.29 10.69
N GLY A 190 -3.63 -2.49 10.14
CA GLY A 190 -2.57 -3.49 10.01
C GLY A 190 -1.38 -3.00 9.18
N MET A 191 -1.63 -2.27 8.09
CA MET A 191 -0.56 -1.63 7.32
C MET A 191 0.18 -0.54 8.10
N VAL A 192 -0.54 0.31 8.86
CA VAL A 192 0.09 1.37 9.68
C VAL A 192 0.98 0.74 10.77
N VAL A 193 0.44 -0.25 11.50
CA VAL A 193 1.20 -0.97 12.53
C VAL A 193 2.37 -1.73 11.92
N GLY A 194 2.15 -2.40 10.78
CA GLY A 194 3.18 -3.13 10.05
C GLY A 194 4.30 -2.23 9.54
N ALA A 195 3.98 -1.02 9.06
CA ALA A 195 4.97 -0.02 8.69
C ALA A 195 5.79 0.44 9.90
N GLY A 196 5.13 0.70 11.03
CA GLY A 196 5.81 1.00 12.29
C GLY A 196 6.76 -0.11 12.71
N PHE A 197 6.31 -1.37 12.67
CA PHE A 197 7.16 -2.53 12.96
C PHE A 197 8.33 -2.64 11.97
N ALA A 198 8.08 -2.44 10.68
CA ALA A 198 9.11 -2.54 9.65
C ALA A 198 10.25 -1.51 9.83
N HIS A 199 9.91 -0.29 10.22
CA HIS A 199 10.88 0.78 10.45
C HIS A 199 11.62 0.64 11.79
N ASN A 200 10.98 0.09 12.83
CA ASN A 200 11.63 -0.08 14.15
C ASN A 200 12.53 -1.33 14.22
N PHE A 201 12.17 -2.41 13.53
CA PHE A 201 12.91 -3.68 13.57
C PHE A 201 13.89 -3.85 12.39
N GLY A 202 14.17 -2.80 11.63
CA GLY A 202 15.15 -2.84 10.53
C GLY A 202 14.74 -3.77 9.37
N LEU A 203 13.44 -3.92 9.13
CA LEU A 203 12.90 -4.70 8.01
C LEU A 203 12.76 -3.82 6.77
N ALA A 204 12.54 -2.52 6.96
CA ALA A 204 12.42 -1.55 5.88
C ALA A 204 13.76 -1.38 5.13
N SER A 205 13.71 -1.46 3.80
CA SER A 205 14.86 -1.21 2.95
C SER A 205 15.15 0.28 2.77
N SER A 206 16.38 0.60 2.37
CA SER A 206 16.83 1.96 2.08
C SER A 206 17.65 1.97 0.78
N PRO A 207 18.02 3.15 0.24
CA PRO A 207 18.92 3.22 -0.91
C PRO A 207 20.27 2.50 -0.70
N LYS A 208 20.70 2.34 0.57
CA LYS A 208 21.92 1.63 0.94
C LYS A 208 21.79 0.10 0.85
N GLY A 209 20.57 -0.43 0.74
CA GLY A 209 20.32 -1.87 0.69
C GLY A 209 19.08 -2.32 1.46
N VAL A 210 18.89 -3.63 1.49
CA VAL A 210 17.86 -4.32 2.28
C VAL A 210 18.24 -4.22 3.75
N GLY A 211 17.26 -3.96 4.61
CA GLY A 211 17.50 -3.90 6.06
C GLY A 211 18.02 -5.25 6.61
N PRO A 212 18.68 -5.25 7.78
CA PRO A 212 19.29 -6.47 8.35
C PRO A 212 18.36 -7.68 8.41
N HIS A 213 17.07 -7.44 8.64
CA HIS A 213 16.06 -8.49 8.73
C HIS A 213 15.07 -8.49 7.56
N GLY A 214 15.24 -7.62 6.56
CA GLY A 214 14.30 -7.47 5.45
C GLY A 214 14.14 -8.74 4.62
N VAL A 215 15.23 -9.48 4.41
CA VAL A 215 15.21 -10.79 3.73
C VAL A 215 14.33 -11.80 4.45
N ALA A 216 14.50 -11.93 5.78
CA ALA A 216 13.72 -12.83 6.59
C ALA A 216 12.24 -12.45 6.57
N ALA A 217 11.92 -11.15 6.64
CA ALA A 217 10.54 -10.66 6.52
C ALA A 217 9.88 -11.07 5.20
N VAL A 218 10.59 -10.95 4.07
CA VAL A 218 10.05 -11.34 2.77
C VAL A 218 9.76 -12.84 2.72
N ILE A 219 10.69 -13.67 3.19
CA ILE A 219 10.52 -15.13 3.18
C ILE A 219 9.37 -15.54 4.09
N ILE A 220 9.35 -15.07 5.34
CA ILE A 220 8.30 -15.39 6.31
C ILE A 220 6.94 -14.89 5.81
N GLY A 221 6.88 -13.67 5.29
CA GLY A 221 5.66 -13.11 4.72
C GLY A 221 5.11 -13.94 3.56
N LEU A 222 5.99 -14.43 2.68
CA LEU A 222 5.58 -15.31 1.57
C LEU A 222 5.04 -16.64 2.09
N LEU A 223 5.71 -17.25 3.07
CA LEU A 223 5.24 -18.49 3.70
C LEU A 223 3.86 -18.31 4.34
N VAL A 224 3.63 -17.21 5.06
CA VAL A 224 2.34 -16.88 5.68
C VAL A 224 1.26 -16.65 4.61
N CYS A 225 1.56 -15.87 3.58
CA CYS A 225 0.59 -15.63 2.50
C CYS A 225 0.23 -16.91 1.75
N LEU A 226 1.21 -17.76 1.45
CA LEU A 226 0.96 -19.06 0.83
C LEU A 226 0.14 -19.97 1.75
N PHE A 227 0.48 -20.03 3.04
CA PHE A 227 -0.28 -20.79 4.03
C PHE A 227 -1.75 -20.36 4.07
N ILE A 228 -2.02 -19.05 4.15
CA ILE A 228 -3.38 -18.49 4.08
C ILE A 228 -4.07 -18.86 2.76
N GLY A 229 -3.37 -18.65 1.64
CA GLY A 229 -3.86 -18.97 0.30
C GLY A 229 -4.23 -20.44 0.11
N PHE A 230 -3.51 -21.37 0.72
CA PHE A 230 -3.80 -22.81 0.65
C PHE A 230 -4.90 -23.25 1.63
N THR A 231 -4.90 -22.73 2.85
CA THR A 231 -5.80 -23.18 3.93
C THR A 231 -7.21 -22.60 3.82
N MET A 232 -7.36 -21.36 3.35
CA MET A 232 -8.66 -20.67 3.27
C MET A 232 -9.37 -20.89 1.92
N ARG A 233 -9.15 -22.04 1.29
CA ARG A 233 -9.84 -22.45 0.08
C ARG A 233 -11.06 -23.27 0.44
N LYS A 234 -12.21 -22.96 -0.15
CA LYS A 234 -13.33 -23.90 -0.12
C LYS A 234 -12.90 -25.14 -0.91
N LYS A 235 -13.06 -26.33 -0.35
CA LYS A 235 -12.91 -27.57 -1.13
C LYS A 235 -13.90 -27.46 -2.29
N SER A 236 -13.41 -27.53 -3.53
CA SER A 236 -14.28 -27.85 -4.65
C SER A 236 -14.92 -29.19 -4.32
N ALA A 237 -16.25 -29.20 -4.25
CA ALA A 237 -17.03 -30.44 -4.22
C ALA A 237 -16.85 -31.18 -5.54
#